data_AF-A0A2T2NJZ4-F1
#
_entry.id   AF-A0A2T2NJZ4-F1
#
_cell.length_a   1.000
_cell.length_b   1.000
_cell.length_c   1.000
_cell.angle_alpha   90.00
_cell.angle_beta   90.00
_cell.angle_gamma   90.00
#
_symmetry.space_group_name_H-M   'P 1'
#
loop_
_entity.id
_entity.type
_entity.pdbx_description
1 polymer ?
#
loop_
_entity_poly.entity_id
_entity_poly.type
_entity_poly.pdbx_seq_one_letter_code
_entity_poly.pdbx_strand_id
1 'polypeptide(L)'
;MYKRALEGYEKAVGPSQIRTYVPALNSMWNLASFRERQGCEDDARGWYSKALSGYQKVLGPSHLNCQTLQDKLETLGARGDKRSTSAGRIPEEEHAQVQSPLHPCPLSGKPDSKRHRLLKKLGWRLK
;
A
#
# COMPACT_ATOMS: atom_id res chain seq x y z
N MET A 1 2.67 5.60 9.36
CA MET A 1 3.83 6.49 9.17
C MET A 1 3.99 6.87 7.70
N TYR A 2 4.08 5.93 6.76
CA TYR A 2 4.32 6.22 5.34
C TYR A 2 3.34 7.22 4.69
N LYS A 3 2.03 7.15 4.99
CA LYS A 3 1.04 8.11 4.45
C LYS A 3 1.34 9.56 4.85
N ARG A 4 1.65 9.80 6.14
CA ARG A 4 2.05 11.13 6.64
C ARG A 4 3.36 11.62 6.00
N ALA A 5 4.31 10.72 5.74
CA ALA A 5 5.54 11.08 5.04
C ALA A 5 5.26 11.51 3.60
N LEU A 6 4.38 10.79 2.89
CA LEU A 6 3.97 11.15 1.52
C LEU A 6 3.27 12.52 1.47
N GLU A 7 2.38 12.81 2.41
CA GLU A 7 1.75 14.13 2.54
C GLU A 7 2.78 15.24 2.79
N GLY A 8 3.80 14.97 3.62
CA GLY A 8 4.90 15.90 3.86
C GLY A 8 5.74 16.14 2.62
N TYR A 9 6.08 15.09 1.88
CA TYR A 9 6.80 15.21 0.60
C TYR A 9 5.97 15.97 -0.43
N GLU A 10 4.67 15.71 -0.54
CA GLU A 10 3.78 16.41 -1.46
C GLU A 10 3.80 17.92 -1.23
N LYS A 11 3.78 18.33 0.04
CA LYS A 11 3.88 19.75 0.42
C LYS A 11 5.25 20.35 0.13
N ALA A 12 6.32 19.57 0.25
CA ALA A 12 7.69 20.06 0.11
C ALA A 12 8.16 20.16 -1.35
N VAL A 13 7.91 19.13 -2.16
CA VAL A 13 8.36 19.08 -3.58
C VAL A 13 7.24 19.36 -4.58
N GLY A 14 5.99 19.42 -4.11
CA GLY A 14 4.82 19.65 -4.95
C GLY A 14 4.23 18.36 -5.56
N PRO A 15 2.94 18.41 -5.98
CA PRO A 15 2.19 17.25 -6.43
C PRO A 15 2.67 16.67 -7.77
N SER A 16 3.37 17.47 -8.59
CA SER A 16 3.95 17.02 -9.85
C SER A 16 5.23 16.20 -9.63
N GLN A 17 6.08 16.62 -8.68
CA GLN A 17 7.41 16.04 -8.45
C GLN A 17 7.39 14.87 -7.47
N ILE A 18 6.37 14.73 -6.63
CA ILE A 18 6.28 13.60 -5.69
C ILE A 18 6.36 12.23 -6.39
N ARG A 19 5.90 12.14 -7.64
CA ARG A 19 5.93 10.89 -8.43
C ARG A 19 7.30 10.57 -9.02
N THR A 20 8.27 11.47 -8.91
CA THR A 20 9.66 11.25 -9.34
C THR A 20 10.66 11.47 -8.19
N TYR A 21 10.19 11.85 -7.02
CA TYR A 21 11.03 12.05 -5.84
C TYR A 21 11.34 10.71 -5.16
N VAL A 22 12.60 10.28 -5.23
CA VAL A 22 13.06 8.96 -4.76
C VAL A 22 12.62 8.61 -3.32
N PRO A 23 12.71 9.52 -2.31
CA PRO A 23 12.23 9.22 -0.97
C PRO A 23 10.71 8.98 -0.87
N ALA A 24 9.91 9.64 -1.71
CA ALA A 24 8.48 9.37 -1.81
C ALA A 24 8.22 8.00 -2.45
N LEU A 25 8.96 7.65 -3.50
CA LEU A 25 8.87 6.33 -4.14
C LEU A 25 9.22 5.18 -3.17
N ASN A 26 10.29 5.34 -2.39
CA ASN A 26 10.66 4.41 -1.32
C ASN A 26 9.51 4.25 -0.30
N SER A 27 8.84 5.36 0.03
CA SER A 27 7.73 5.37 0.97
C SER A 27 6.48 4.67 0.41
N MET A 28 6.20 4.83 -0.89
CA MET A 28 5.13 4.10 -1.59
C MET A 28 5.40 2.59 -1.61
N TRP A 29 6.63 2.17 -1.92
CA TRP A 29 7.02 0.76 -1.84
C TRP A 29 6.79 0.21 -0.44
N ASN A 30 7.31 0.88 0.59
CA ASN A 30 7.16 0.41 1.97
C ASN A 30 5.69 0.34 2.41
N LEU A 31 4.85 1.27 1.95
CA LEU A 31 3.41 1.23 2.18
C LEU A 31 2.76 0.03 1.48
N ALA A 32 3.16 -0.26 0.24
CA ALA A 32 2.69 -1.43 -0.52
C ALA A 32 3.04 -2.74 0.19
N SER A 33 4.30 -2.92 0.61
CA SER A 33 4.73 -4.12 1.34
C SER A 33 4.00 -4.29 2.67
N PHE A 34 3.70 -3.19 3.36
CA PHE A 34 2.90 -3.23 4.58
C PHE A 34 1.44 -3.64 4.32
N ARG A 35 0.86 -3.26 3.18
CA ARG A 35 -0.50 -3.65 2.77
C ARG A 35 -0.56 -5.11 2.34
N GLU A 36 0.45 -5.57 1.61
CA GLU A 36 0.64 -6.97 1.25
C GLU A 36 0.64 -7.86 2.50
N ARG A 37 1.40 -7.49 3.53
CA ARG A 37 1.45 -8.22 4.82
C ARG A 37 0.12 -8.22 5.58
N GLN A 38 -0.76 -7.25 5.33
CA GLN A 38 -2.11 -7.21 5.92
C GLN A 38 -3.14 -8.00 5.10
N GLY A 39 -2.74 -8.58 3.97
CA GLY A 39 -3.65 -9.28 3.06
C GLY A 39 -4.47 -8.36 2.16
N CYS A 40 -4.19 -7.05 2.16
CA CYS A 40 -4.84 -6.10 1.26
C CYS A 40 -4.03 -6.03 -0.05
N GLU A 41 -4.16 -7.08 -0.86
CA GLU A 41 -3.37 -7.28 -2.09
C GLU A 41 -3.67 -6.23 -3.16
N ASP A 42 -4.95 -5.83 -3.31
CA ASP A 42 -5.35 -4.81 -4.29
C ASP A 42 -4.79 -3.42 -3.94
N ASP A 43 -4.88 -3.05 -2.65
CA ASP A 43 -4.23 -1.84 -2.11
C ASP A 43 -2.72 -1.87 -2.39
N ALA A 44 -2.07 -2.99 -2.09
CA ALA A 44 -0.63 -3.16 -2.28
C ALA A 44 -0.24 -3.00 -3.75
N ARG A 45 -1.00 -3.62 -4.66
CA ARG A 45 -0.78 -3.53 -6.11
C ARG A 45 -0.86 -2.08 -6.58
N GLY A 46 -1.86 -1.32 -6.13
CA GLY A 46 -1.98 0.10 -6.46
C GLY A 46 -0.77 0.94 -6.04
N TRP A 47 -0.20 0.67 -4.85
CA TRP A 47 1.01 1.37 -4.38
C TRP A 47 2.28 0.93 -5.12
N TYR A 48 2.44 -0.38 -5.38
CA TYR A 48 3.57 -0.90 -6.15
C TYR A 48 3.60 -0.34 -7.58
N SER A 49 2.45 -0.26 -8.26
CA SER A 49 2.36 0.32 -9.61
C SER A 49 2.74 1.80 -9.65
N LYS A 50 2.31 2.58 -8.65
CA LYS A 50 2.70 4.00 -8.53
C LYS A 50 4.21 4.17 -8.32
N ALA A 51 4.79 3.34 -7.45
CA ALA A 51 6.23 3.34 -7.21
C ALA A 51 7.02 2.96 -8.49
N LEU A 52 6.58 1.92 -9.20
CA LEU A 52 7.21 1.45 -10.43
C LEU A 52 7.26 2.53 -11.51
N SER A 53 6.13 3.19 -11.77
CA SER A 53 6.07 4.28 -12.76
C SER A 53 7.04 5.41 -12.42
N GLY A 54 7.19 5.74 -11.13
CA GLY A 54 8.14 6.73 -10.68
C GLY A 54 9.60 6.31 -10.84
N TYR A 55 9.95 5.09 -10.43
CA TYR A 55 11.32 4.60 -10.59
C TYR A 55 11.72 4.46 -12.05
N GLN A 56 10.81 4.05 -12.94
CA GLN A 56 11.08 3.98 -14.38
C GLN A 56 11.41 5.36 -14.96
N LYS A 57 10.74 6.41 -14.49
CA LYS A 57 11.02 7.79 -14.93
C LYS A 57 12.37 8.32 -14.42
N VAL A 58 12.81 7.90 -13.24
CA VAL A 58 14.01 8.44 -12.58
C VAL A 58 15.27 7.64 -12.92
N LEU A 59 15.15 6.31 -12.89
CA LEU A 59 16.28 5.38 -12.99
C LEU A 59 16.27 4.57 -14.29
N GLY A 60 15.18 4.64 -15.07
CA GLY A 60 14.97 3.83 -16.26
C GLY A 60 14.39 2.44 -15.95
N PRO A 61 13.82 1.76 -16.96
CA PRO A 61 13.15 0.47 -16.79
C PRO A 61 14.09 -0.69 -16.48
N SER A 62 15.38 -0.58 -16.81
CA SER A 62 16.39 -1.63 -16.58
C SER A 62 16.88 -1.70 -15.12
N HIS A 63 16.56 -0.71 -14.29
CA HIS A 63 17.04 -0.66 -12.92
C HIS A 63 16.47 -1.81 -12.05
N LEU A 64 17.29 -2.39 -11.18
CA LEU A 64 16.90 -3.54 -10.33
C LEU A 64 15.62 -3.30 -9.53
N ASN A 65 15.44 -2.09 -8.96
CA ASN A 65 14.21 -1.71 -8.26
C ASN A 65 12.95 -1.80 -9.14
N CYS A 66 13.05 -1.46 -10.43
CA CYS A 66 11.95 -1.57 -11.38
C CYS A 66 11.60 -3.05 -11.62
N GLN A 67 12.61 -3.89 -11.81
CA GLN A 67 12.43 -5.34 -11.98
C GLN A 67 11.79 -5.97 -10.73
N THR A 68 12.30 -5.65 -9.54
CA THR A 68 11.74 -6.17 -8.28
C THR A 68 10.27 -5.77 -8.09
N LEU A 69 9.92 -4.53 -8.47
CA LEU A 69 8.53 -4.07 -8.40
C LEU A 69 7.63 -4.77 -9.42
N GLN A 70 8.13 -5.07 -10.61
CA GLN A 70 7.42 -5.86 -11.61
C GLN A 70 7.14 -7.29 -11.10
N ASP A 71 8.16 -7.96 -10.55
CA ASP A 71 8.02 -9.29 -9.96
C ASP A 71 6.98 -9.30 -8.83
N LYS A 72 6.97 -8.24 -8.01
CA LYS A 72 5.96 -8.06 -6.94
C LYS A 72 4.55 -7.88 -7.49
N LEU A 73 4.39 -7.14 -8.58
CA LEU A 73 3.08 -6.98 -9.22
C LEU A 73 2.59 -8.27 -9.87
N GLU A 74 3.47 -9.03 -10.50
CA GLU A 74 3.14 -10.33 -11.12
C GLU A 74 2.73 -11.36 -10.08
N THR A 75 3.50 -11.50 -9.00
CA THR A 75 3.18 -12.41 -7.89
C THR A 75 1.85 -12.08 -7.22
N LEU A 76 1.51 -10.78 -7.10
CA LEU A 76 0.21 -10.33 -6.59
C LEU A 76 -0.92 -10.52 -7.61
N GLY A 77 -0.64 -10.47 -8.92
CA GLY A 77 -1.59 -10.75 -10.00
C GLY A 77 -2.01 -12.22 -10.01
N ALA A 78 -1.03 -13.13 -10.01
CA ALA A 78 -1.25 -14.58 -10.03
C ALA A 78 -2.02 -15.12 -8.80
N ARG A 79 -2.06 -14.36 -7.70
CA ARG A 79 -2.81 -14.70 -6.48
C ARG A 79 -4.28 -14.25 -6.55
N GLY A 80 -4.57 -13.20 -7.32
CA GLY A 80 -5.93 -12.69 -7.53
C GLY A 80 -6.76 -13.61 -8.44
N ASP A 81 -6.16 -14.14 -9.50
CA ASP A 81 -6.88 -14.98 -10.47
C ASP A 81 -7.41 -16.29 -9.88
N LYS A 82 -6.77 -16.82 -8.83
CA LYS A 82 -7.29 -18.01 -8.09
C LYS A 82 -8.52 -17.70 -7.24
N ARG A 83 -8.82 -16.41 -7.00
CA ARG A 83 -9.92 -15.93 -6.17
C ARG A 83 -11.07 -15.33 -6.98
N SER A 84 -10.85 -15.05 -8.27
CA SER A 84 -11.76 -14.30 -9.14
C SER A 84 -12.60 -15.15 -10.10
N THR A 85 -12.68 -16.48 -9.92
CA THR A 85 -13.72 -17.29 -10.59
C THR A 85 -15.13 -17.02 -10.04
N SER A 86 -15.29 -16.14 -9.04
CA SER A 86 -16.59 -15.61 -8.64
C SER A 86 -16.53 -14.08 -8.49
N ALA A 87 -17.46 -13.41 -9.18
CA ALA A 87 -17.70 -11.96 -9.23
C ALA A 87 -16.61 -11.15 -9.98
N GLY A 88 -16.85 -10.49 -11.12
CA GLY A 88 -18.07 -9.85 -11.60
C GLY A 88 -17.83 -8.33 -11.74
N ARG A 89 -17.34 -7.93 -12.94
CA ARG A 89 -17.39 -6.63 -13.68
C ARG A 89 -17.84 -5.35 -12.91
N ILE A 90 -17.20 -4.18 -13.03
CA ILE A 90 -17.25 -3.19 -14.15
C ILE A 90 -16.14 -2.10 -13.99
N PRO A 91 -15.72 -1.40 -15.08
CA PRO A 91 -14.60 -0.44 -15.14
C PRO A 91 -15.02 1.05 -15.12
N GLU A 92 -14.00 1.92 -15.27
CA GLU A 92 -13.97 3.31 -15.80
C GLU A 92 -13.50 4.41 -14.82
N GLU A 93 -12.67 5.28 -15.40
CA GLU A 93 -11.88 6.36 -14.82
C GLU A 93 -12.72 7.61 -14.45
N GLU A 94 -12.28 8.39 -13.44
CA GLU A 94 -12.29 9.86 -13.56
C GLU A 94 -11.32 10.54 -12.58
N HIS A 95 -10.93 11.74 -12.96
CA HIS A 95 -9.81 12.55 -12.49
C HIS A 95 -10.06 13.29 -11.15
N ALA A 96 -8.94 13.65 -10.51
CA ALA A 96 -8.77 14.81 -9.63
C ALA A 96 -9.67 14.96 -8.39
N GLN A 97 -9.42 14.12 -7.38
CA GLN A 97 -9.34 14.53 -5.98
C GLN A 97 -8.67 13.36 -5.25
N VAL A 98 -7.60 13.58 -4.47
CA VAL A 98 -6.99 12.51 -3.66
C VAL A 98 -7.87 12.26 -2.43
N GLN A 99 -9.14 11.88 -2.66
CA GLN A 99 -10.12 11.37 -1.72
C GLN A 99 -11.00 10.43 -2.54
N SER A 100 -10.72 9.12 -2.55
CA SER A 100 -11.51 8.07 -1.86
C SER A 100 -11.32 6.77 -2.66
N PRO A 101 -11.75 5.56 -2.22
CA PRO A 101 -12.35 5.19 -0.95
C PRO A 101 -11.45 4.22 -0.18
N LEU A 102 -11.24 4.50 1.11
CA LEU A 102 -10.72 3.49 2.01
C LEU A 102 -11.83 2.44 2.19
N HIS A 103 -11.82 1.36 1.42
CA HIS A 103 -12.36 0.12 1.96
C HIS A 103 -11.54 -0.15 3.23
N PRO A 104 -12.13 -0.10 4.42
CA PRO A 104 -11.40 -0.39 5.63
C PRO A 104 -11.03 -1.86 5.54
N CYS A 105 -9.75 -2.15 5.31
CA CYS A 105 -9.23 -3.49 5.51
C CYS A 105 -9.70 -3.94 6.90
N PRO A 106 -10.43 -5.06 7.03
CA PRO A 106 -10.74 -5.59 8.35
C PRO A 106 -9.38 -5.86 8.99
N LEU A 107 -9.01 -5.01 9.96
CA LEU A 107 -7.82 -5.18 10.75
C LEU A 107 -7.96 -6.57 11.35
N SER A 108 -7.19 -7.54 10.82
CA SER A 108 -6.97 -8.85 11.43
C SER A 108 -6.88 -8.63 12.94
N GLY A 109 -7.84 -9.20 13.66
CA GLY A 109 -8.09 -8.90 15.06
C GLY A 109 -6.78 -8.90 15.83
N LYS A 110 -6.49 -7.79 16.51
CA LYS A 110 -5.25 -7.63 17.30
C LYS A 110 -5.09 -8.89 18.15
N PRO A 111 -3.99 -9.67 18.02
CA PRO A 111 -3.77 -10.77 18.94
C PRO A 111 -3.68 -10.15 20.34
N ASP A 112 -4.63 -10.54 21.20
CA ASP A 112 -4.79 -9.99 22.54
C ASP A 112 -3.46 -10.20 23.29
N SER A 113 -2.67 -9.13 23.38
CA SER A 113 -1.29 -9.17 23.88
C SER A 113 -1.29 -9.83 25.26
N LYS A 114 -0.26 -10.61 25.61
CA LYS A 114 -0.18 -11.28 26.93
C LYS A 114 -0.42 -10.28 28.08
N ARG A 115 0.03 -9.03 27.90
CA ARG A 115 -0.24 -7.92 28.82
C ARG A 115 -1.72 -7.56 28.89
N HIS A 116 -2.40 -7.45 27.76
CA HIS A 116 -3.84 -7.17 27.70
C HIS A 116 -4.68 -8.31 28.32
N ARG A 117 -4.25 -9.57 28.13
CA ARG A 117 -4.87 -10.74 28.76
C ARG A 117 -4.68 -10.76 30.28
N LEU A 118 -3.48 -10.40 30.76
CA LEU A 118 -3.18 -10.26 32.20
C LEU A 118 -3.94 -9.11 32.84
N LEU A 119 -4.02 -7.97 32.16
CA LEU A 119 -4.74 -6.79 32.66
C LEU A 119 -6.24 -7.04 32.74
N LYS A 120 -6.84 -7.73 31.75
CA LYS A 120 -8.21 -8.26 31.84
C LYS A 120 -8.37 -9.24 33.02
N LYS A 121 -7.44 -10.19 33.20
CA LYS A 121 -7.48 -11.16 34.30
C LYS A 121 -7.41 -10.48 35.68
N LEU A 122 -6.74 -9.33 35.78
CA LEU A 122 -6.64 -8.54 36.99
C LEU A 122 -7.81 -7.54 37.19
N GLY A 123 -8.74 -7.43 36.22
CA GLY A 123 -9.89 -6.52 36.30
C GLY A 123 -9.62 -5.09 35.84
N TRP A 124 -8.47 -4.82 35.21
CA TRP A 124 -8.06 -3.47 34.82
C TRP A 124 -8.54 -3.22 33.40
N ARG A 125 -9.61 -2.43 33.23
CA ARG A 125 -10.01 -1.92 31.92
C ARG A 125 -9.13 -0.71 31.57
N LEU A 126 -8.33 -0.83 30.52
CA LEU A 126 -7.70 0.35 29.93
C LEU A 126 -8.79 1.16 29.21
N LYS A 127 -8.98 2.41 29.65
CA LYS A 127 -9.93 3.37 29.09
C LYS A 127 -9.36 4.06 27.87
#